data_AF-A0A2Z7A3R7-F1
#
_entry.id   AF-A0A2Z7A3R7-F1
#
_cell.length_a   1.000
_cell.length_b   1.000
_cell.length_c   1.000
_cell.angle_alpha   90.00
_cell.angle_beta   90.00
_cell.angle_gamma   90.00
#
_symmetry.space_group_name_H-M   'P 1'
#
loop_
_entity.id
_entity.type
_entity.pdbx_description
1 polymer ?
#
loop_
_entity_poly.entity_id
_entity_poly.type
_entity_poly.pdbx_seq_one_letter_code
_entity_poly.pdbx_strand_id
1 'polypeptide(L)'
;MASSLYSNAQHVDFDSVLAMDDPGMVSMFEALVASGLKGFLGCPAVVYEDALVDFFENASVRNGVVFSTVGGQIVKISEKLFAESFELPVEGLEELSEMPKDAIFDARSLVSMTGEQINLSGRKNQMKMPYRLLCDIVAKAISVKAGSFNAITVEKFSLMTAVVCGVKMNWAKYLFGILKKMFAVKTKQAKGFAIQISLLLATVS
;
A
#
# COMPACT_ATOMS: atom_id res chain seq x y z
N MET A 1 -23.09 2.83 -14.65
CA MET A 1 -21.65 3.10 -14.92
C MET A 1 -20.93 2.92 -13.59
N ALA A 2 -20.06 1.92 -13.45
CA ALA A 2 -19.22 1.84 -12.25
C ALA A 2 -18.24 3.03 -12.31
N SER A 3 -18.23 3.87 -11.28
CA SER A 3 -17.33 5.01 -11.21
C SER A 3 -15.86 4.61 -11.30
N SER A 4 -15.08 5.44 -11.97
CA SER A 4 -13.61 5.35 -12.07
C SER A 4 -12.88 5.41 -10.72
N LEU A 5 -13.60 5.58 -9.60
CA LEU A 5 -13.03 5.56 -8.26
C LEU A 5 -12.43 4.20 -7.88
N TYR A 6 -13.08 3.10 -8.28
CA TYR A 6 -12.79 1.77 -7.77
C TYR A 6 -11.98 0.87 -8.71
N SER A 7 -11.79 1.23 -9.98
CA SER A 7 -11.14 0.36 -10.97
C SER A 7 -9.70 -0.04 -10.60
N ASN A 8 -9.10 0.61 -9.60
CA ASN A 8 -7.74 0.36 -9.14
C ASN A 8 -7.62 -0.16 -7.70
N ALA A 9 -8.73 -0.29 -6.95
CA ALA A 9 -8.67 -0.68 -5.55
C ALA A 9 -8.63 -2.22 -5.41
N GLN A 10 -7.61 -2.76 -4.74
CA GLN A 10 -7.48 -4.19 -4.46
C GLN A 10 -7.70 -4.45 -2.97
N HIS A 11 -8.66 -5.33 -2.69
CA HIS A 11 -8.85 -5.95 -1.38
C HIS A 11 -8.18 -7.32 -1.37
N VAL A 12 -7.44 -7.63 -0.30
CA VAL A 12 -6.83 -8.95 -0.09
C VAL A 12 -7.59 -9.66 1.02
N ASP A 13 -8.27 -10.75 0.69
CA ASP A 13 -8.79 -11.68 1.69
C ASP A 13 -7.65 -12.58 2.18
N PHE A 14 -7.07 -12.19 3.33
CA PHE A 14 -5.97 -12.91 3.94
C PHE A 14 -6.36 -14.32 4.41
N ASP A 15 -7.60 -14.54 4.83
CA ASP A 15 -8.00 -15.84 5.37
C ASP A 15 -8.12 -16.86 4.22
N SER A 16 -8.63 -16.43 3.06
CA SER A 16 -8.68 -17.26 1.85
C SER A 16 -7.28 -17.61 1.31
N VAL A 17 -6.34 -16.65 1.26
CA VAL A 17 -5.00 -16.90 0.69
C VAL A 17 -4.09 -17.70 1.62
N LEU A 18 -4.27 -17.60 2.93
CA LEU A 18 -3.53 -18.38 3.91
C LEU A 18 -3.99 -19.84 3.98
N ALA A 19 -5.17 -20.16 3.45
CA ALA A 19 -5.71 -21.52 3.35
C ALA A 19 -5.37 -22.22 2.01
N MET A 20 -4.54 -21.62 1.15
CA MET A 20 -4.18 -22.18 -0.15
C MET A 20 -3.12 -23.29 -0.05
N ASP A 21 -3.20 -24.29 -0.93
CA ASP A 21 -2.21 -25.38 -1.05
C ASP A 21 -0.92 -24.99 -1.80
N ASP A 22 -0.59 -23.69 -1.89
CA ASP A 22 0.66 -23.20 -2.49
C ASP A 22 1.55 -22.58 -1.39
N PRO A 23 2.57 -23.32 -0.91
CA PRO A 23 3.43 -22.85 0.18
C PRO A 23 4.15 -21.54 -0.15
N GLY A 24 4.48 -21.30 -1.42
CA GLY A 24 5.18 -20.07 -1.82
C GLY A 24 4.28 -18.83 -1.74
N MET A 25 3.00 -18.99 -2.09
CA MET A 25 1.98 -17.95 -1.97
C MET A 25 1.62 -17.71 -0.50
N VAL A 26 1.42 -18.78 0.28
CA VAL A 26 1.13 -18.69 1.72
C VAL A 26 2.26 -17.93 2.43
N SER A 27 3.52 -18.32 2.25
CA SER A 27 4.66 -17.63 2.88
C SER A 27 4.78 -16.16 2.46
N MET A 28 4.40 -15.81 1.22
CA MET A 28 4.40 -14.41 0.78
C MET A 28 3.33 -13.58 1.51
N PHE A 29 2.13 -14.13 1.70
CA PHE A 29 1.07 -13.46 2.46
C PHE A 29 1.35 -13.44 3.97
N GLU A 30 1.97 -14.48 4.53
CA GLU A 30 2.48 -14.46 5.90
C GLU A 30 3.49 -13.34 6.11
N ALA A 31 4.37 -13.08 5.13
CA ALA A 31 5.31 -11.96 5.19
C ALA A 31 4.59 -10.60 5.21
N LEU A 32 3.48 -10.45 4.46
CA LEU A 32 2.63 -9.24 4.52
C LEU A 32 1.94 -9.07 5.87
N VAL A 33 1.51 -10.17 6.49
CA VAL A 33 0.95 -10.16 7.86
C VAL A 33 2.03 -9.78 8.87
N ALA A 34 3.21 -10.41 8.80
CA ALA A 34 4.35 -10.14 9.68
C ALA A 34 4.88 -8.70 9.53
N SER A 35 4.77 -8.11 8.33
CA SER A 35 5.10 -6.71 8.14
C SER A 35 4.07 -5.75 8.71
N GLY A 36 2.93 -6.23 9.23
CA GLY A 36 1.86 -5.39 9.79
C GLY A 36 0.99 -4.71 8.75
N LEU A 37 0.93 -5.23 7.51
CA LEU A 37 0.10 -4.67 6.44
C LEU A 37 -1.27 -5.34 6.32
N LYS A 38 -1.58 -6.34 7.15
CA LYS A 38 -2.85 -7.09 7.10
C LYS A 38 -4.07 -6.18 7.20
N GLY A 39 -4.15 -5.33 8.23
CA GLY A 39 -5.32 -4.46 8.45
C GLY A 39 -5.52 -3.45 7.31
N PHE A 40 -4.41 -2.92 6.77
CA PHE A 40 -4.44 -1.97 5.67
C PHE A 40 -4.84 -2.59 4.32
N LEU A 41 -4.33 -3.78 3.98
CA LEU A 41 -4.58 -4.46 2.71
C LEU A 41 -5.85 -5.34 2.72
N GLY A 42 -6.24 -5.83 3.90
CA GLY A 42 -7.45 -6.62 4.14
C GLY A 42 -8.65 -5.79 4.59
N CYS A 43 -8.59 -4.46 4.39
CA CYS A 43 -9.68 -3.56 4.72
C CYS A 43 -10.95 -3.92 3.92
N PRO A 44 -12.10 -4.23 4.56
CA PRO A 44 -13.31 -4.63 3.86
C PRO A 44 -13.74 -3.53 2.88
N ALA A 45 -14.28 -3.94 1.73
CA ALA A 45 -14.83 -3.03 0.74
C ALA A 45 -16.17 -2.45 1.23
N VAL A 46 -16.10 -1.44 2.12
CA VAL A 46 -17.25 -0.61 2.49
C VAL A 46 -17.40 0.46 1.41
N VAL A 47 -18.59 0.68 0.86
CA VAL A 47 -18.80 1.61 -0.26
C VAL A 47 -19.82 2.67 0.10
N TYR A 48 -19.34 3.92 0.24
CA TYR A 48 -20.15 5.12 0.19
C TYR A 48 -19.62 6.00 -0.94
N GLU A 49 -20.09 5.73 -2.16
CA GLU A 49 -19.54 6.34 -3.36
C GLU A 49 -19.64 7.88 -3.32
N ASP A 50 -20.80 8.41 -2.92
CA ASP A 50 -21.03 9.84 -2.78
C ASP A 50 -20.12 10.46 -1.71
N ALA A 51 -19.95 9.79 -0.58
CA ALA A 51 -19.08 10.26 0.50
C ALA A 51 -17.60 10.30 0.09
N LEU A 52 -17.16 9.31 -0.69
CA LEU A 52 -15.82 9.29 -1.25
C LEU A 52 -15.62 10.41 -2.29
N VAL A 53 -16.60 10.64 -3.16
CA VAL A 53 -16.55 11.75 -4.13
C VAL A 53 -16.37 13.07 -3.39
N ASP A 54 -17.26 13.37 -2.45
CA ASP A 54 -17.19 14.56 -1.60
C ASP A 54 -15.84 14.67 -0.90
N PHE A 55 -15.35 13.54 -0.34
CA PHE A 55 -14.08 13.52 0.37
C PHE A 55 -12.93 13.91 -0.55
N PHE A 56 -12.80 13.28 -1.72
CA PHE A 56 -11.69 13.54 -2.64
C PHE A 56 -11.75 14.94 -3.26
N GLU A 57 -12.95 15.50 -3.48
CA GLU A 57 -13.11 16.85 -4.02
C GLU A 57 -12.72 17.94 -3.02
N ASN A 58 -13.02 17.74 -1.73
CA ASN A 58 -12.82 18.73 -0.69
C ASN A 58 -11.53 18.52 0.13
N ALA A 59 -10.82 17.41 -0.09
CA ALA A 59 -9.67 17.04 0.71
C ALA A 59 -8.50 18.04 0.58
N SER A 60 -7.89 18.37 1.71
CA SER A 60 -6.69 19.20 1.79
C SER A 60 -5.83 18.80 2.99
N VAL A 61 -4.53 19.09 2.94
CA VAL A 61 -3.62 18.85 4.06
C VAL A 61 -3.36 20.16 4.80
N ARG A 62 -3.56 20.17 6.12
CA ARG A 62 -3.22 21.30 7.01
C ARG A 62 -2.51 20.77 8.24
N ASN A 63 -1.35 21.34 8.57
CA ASN A 63 -0.53 20.95 9.73
C ASN A 63 -0.30 19.44 9.84
N GLY A 64 -0.05 18.77 8.71
CA GLY A 64 0.18 17.33 8.67
C GLY A 64 -1.05 16.45 8.88
N VAL A 65 -2.26 17.02 8.87
CA VAL A 65 -3.53 16.30 9.00
C VAL A 65 -4.33 16.47 7.70
N VAL A 66 -5.03 15.42 7.28
CA VAL A 66 -5.94 15.47 6.12
C VAL A 66 -7.31 15.92 6.60
N PHE A 67 -7.83 16.97 5.99
CA PHE A 67 -9.18 17.50 6.23
C PHE A 67 -10.00 17.36 4.97
N SER A 68 -11.28 17.06 5.11
CA SER A 68 -12.24 17.16 4.00
C SER A 68 -13.64 17.53 4.52
N THR A 69 -14.56 17.81 3.61
CA THR A 69 -15.97 18.03 3.90
C THR A 69 -16.79 16.96 3.20
N VAL A 70 -17.60 16.22 3.95
CA VAL A 70 -18.47 15.14 3.45
C VAL A 70 -19.87 15.37 3.97
N GLY A 71 -20.88 15.52 3.09
CA GLY A 71 -22.25 15.80 3.53
C GLY A 71 -22.40 17.04 4.42
N GLY A 72 -21.53 18.04 4.25
CA GLY A 72 -21.48 19.26 5.08
C GLY A 72 -20.76 19.12 6.43
N GLN A 73 -20.27 17.93 6.78
CA GLN A 73 -19.49 17.71 8.00
C GLN A 73 -17.98 17.70 7.73
N ILE A 74 -17.20 18.20 8.69
CA ILE A 74 -15.74 18.22 8.59
C ILE A 74 -15.20 16.86 9.02
N VAL A 75 -14.51 16.19 8.10
CA VAL A 75 -13.76 14.95 8.35
C VAL A 75 -12.31 15.30 8.62
N LYS A 76 -11.73 14.69 9.66
CA LYS A 76 -10.31 14.86 10.04
C LYS A 76 -9.62 13.50 10.15
N ILE A 77 -8.64 13.25 9.29
CA ILE A 77 -7.81 12.04 9.32
C ILE A 77 -6.40 12.42 9.77
N SER A 78 -6.04 12.02 10.99
CA SER A 78 -4.70 12.16 11.55
C SER A 78 -3.86 10.89 11.31
N GLU A 79 -2.54 11.01 11.39
CA GLU A 79 -1.64 9.85 11.32
C GLU A 79 -1.96 8.82 12.40
N LYS A 80 -2.28 9.29 13.61
CA LYS A 80 -2.66 8.43 14.74
C LYS A 80 -3.93 7.64 14.43
N LEU A 81 -5.00 8.31 13.99
CA LEU A 81 -6.25 7.65 13.60
C LEU A 81 -6.01 6.64 12.48
N PHE A 82 -5.21 7.02 11.48
CA PHE A 82 -4.86 6.15 10.36
C PHE A 82 -4.11 4.90 10.82
N ALA A 83 -3.11 5.07 11.70
CA ALA A 83 -2.34 3.96 12.26
C ALA A 83 -3.22 3.01 13.07
N GLU A 84 -4.05 3.55 13.96
CA GLU A 84 -4.95 2.76 14.82
C GLU A 84 -6.01 2.00 14.01
N SER A 85 -6.60 2.65 13.00
CA SER A 85 -7.68 2.04 12.20
C SER A 85 -7.21 0.84 11.36
N PHE A 86 -5.93 0.82 10.97
CA PHE A 86 -5.35 -0.24 10.15
C PHE A 86 -4.32 -1.10 10.89
N GLU A 87 -4.17 -0.89 12.19
CA GLU A 87 -3.22 -1.59 13.06
C GLU A 87 -1.77 -1.53 12.54
N LEU A 88 -1.39 -0.38 11.97
CA LEU A 88 -0.10 -0.22 11.30
C LEU A 88 1.04 -0.06 12.32
N PRO A 89 2.20 -0.70 12.09
CA PRO A 89 3.41 -0.43 12.86
C PRO A 89 3.83 1.04 12.78
N VAL A 90 4.18 1.61 13.94
CA VAL A 90 4.63 3.01 14.11
C VAL A 90 6.13 3.14 14.40
N GLU A 91 6.84 2.01 14.46
CA GLU A 91 8.28 1.94 14.71
C GLU A 91 9.01 1.40 13.49
N GLY A 92 10.23 1.86 13.23
CA GLY A 92 11.07 1.42 12.12
C GLY A 92 11.41 2.55 11.15
N LEU A 93 11.89 2.18 9.96
CA LEU A 93 12.27 3.12 8.92
C LEU A 93 11.05 3.88 8.38
N GLU A 94 11.20 5.18 8.19
CA GLU A 94 10.13 6.06 7.70
C GLU A 94 10.23 6.30 6.19
N GLU A 95 11.44 6.16 5.63
CA GLU A 95 11.72 6.37 4.23
C GLU A 95 12.41 5.17 3.59
N LEU A 96 12.04 4.86 2.34
CA LEU A 96 12.67 3.79 1.57
C LEU A 96 14.12 4.08 1.17
N SER A 97 14.52 5.36 1.22
CA SER A 97 15.91 5.81 0.98
C SER A 97 16.87 5.27 2.05
N GLU A 98 16.37 4.96 3.24
CA GLU A 98 17.12 4.43 4.38
C GLU A 98 17.22 2.90 4.38
N MET A 99 16.66 2.25 3.36
CA MET A 99 16.65 0.79 3.23
C MET A 99 18.08 0.22 3.29
N PRO A 100 18.35 -0.77 4.17
CA PRO A 100 19.67 -1.38 4.28
C PRO A 100 20.12 -2.02 2.95
N LYS A 101 21.37 -1.78 2.58
CA LYS A 101 21.92 -2.24 1.29
C LYS A 101 22.05 -3.76 1.20
N ASP A 102 22.35 -4.38 2.34
CA ASP A 102 22.36 -5.82 2.55
C ASP A 102 20.96 -6.42 2.35
N ALA A 103 19.91 -5.82 2.94
CA ALA A 103 18.54 -6.27 2.70
C ALA A 103 18.13 -6.19 1.21
N ILE A 104 18.53 -5.12 0.51
CA ILE A 104 18.32 -5.00 -0.95
C ILE A 104 19.07 -6.10 -1.70
N PHE A 105 20.31 -6.39 -1.30
CA PHE A 105 21.14 -7.42 -1.92
C PHE A 105 20.53 -8.81 -1.74
N ASP A 106 20.11 -9.16 -0.52
CA ASP A 106 19.50 -10.44 -0.19
C ASP A 106 18.17 -10.63 -0.93
N ALA A 107 17.34 -9.59 -0.94
CA ALA A 107 16.08 -9.61 -1.68
C ALA A 107 16.27 -9.94 -3.16
N ARG A 108 17.34 -9.43 -3.81
CA ARG A 108 17.58 -9.68 -5.25
C ARG A 108 17.80 -11.15 -5.57
N SER A 109 18.46 -11.89 -4.69
CA SER A 109 18.67 -13.33 -4.87
C SER A 109 17.42 -14.12 -4.45
N LEU A 110 16.79 -13.75 -3.34
CA LEU A 110 15.65 -14.50 -2.79
C LEU A 110 14.45 -14.54 -3.75
N VAL A 111 14.15 -13.39 -4.36
CA VAL A 111 13.00 -13.27 -5.28
C VAL A 111 13.30 -13.82 -6.67
N SER A 112 14.58 -14.09 -6.98
CA SER A 112 15.04 -14.53 -8.29
C SER A 112 14.50 -15.91 -8.63
N MET A 113 14.09 -16.07 -9.89
CA MET A 113 13.69 -17.35 -10.43
C MET A 113 14.89 -18.29 -10.65
N THR A 114 16.08 -17.75 -10.93
CA THR A 114 17.31 -18.51 -11.18
C THR A 114 18.24 -18.59 -9.97
N GLY A 115 17.97 -17.83 -8.91
CA GLY A 115 18.84 -17.66 -7.74
C GLY A 115 19.95 -16.60 -7.94
N GLU A 116 20.26 -16.25 -9.19
CA GLU A 116 21.16 -15.13 -9.51
C GLU A 116 20.50 -13.78 -9.23
N GLN A 117 21.29 -12.74 -8.96
CA GLN A 117 20.74 -11.42 -8.67
C GLN A 117 19.97 -10.84 -9.85
N ILE A 118 18.72 -10.44 -9.60
CA ILE A 118 17.92 -9.75 -10.59
C ILE A 118 18.36 -8.29 -10.77
N ASN A 119 18.14 -7.75 -11.96
CA ASN A 119 18.37 -6.34 -12.23
C ASN A 119 17.14 -5.50 -11.87
N LEU A 120 17.34 -4.41 -11.13
CA LEU A 120 16.27 -3.49 -10.73
C LEU A 120 15.74 -2.63 -11.88
N SER A 121 16.41 -2.58 -13.03
CA SER A 121 15.88 -1.96 -14.26
C SER A 121 15.24 -2.97 -15.22
N GLY A 122 15.08 -4.22 -14.79
CA GLY A 122 14.58 -5.35 -15.60
C GLY A 122 13.06 -5.54 -15.58
N ARG A 123 12.62 -6.65 -16.19
CA ARG A 123 11.23 -7.09 -16.22
C ARG A 123 10.93 -8.01 -15.04
N LYS A 124 9.69 -7.99 -14.54
CA LYS A 124 9.21 -8.88 -13.46
C LYS A 124 9.35 -10.38 -13.75
N ASN A 125 9.51 -10.79 -15.02
CA ASN A 125 9.66 -12.20 -15.40
C ASN A 125 10.95 -12.85 -14.87
N GLN A 126 11.87 -12.08 -14.30
CA GLN A 126 13.05 -12.61 -13.60
C GLN A 126 12.71 -13.11 -12.18
N MET A 127 11.55 -12.77 -11.63
CA MET A 127 11.13 -13.13 -10.27
C MET A 127 10.30 -14.42 -10.24
N LYS A 128 10.26 -15.11 -9.09
CA LYS A 128 9.28 -16.18 -8.82
C LYS A 128 7.86 -15.59 -8.78
N MET A 129 6.86 -16.42 -9.12
CA MET A 129 5.46 -15.97 -9.23
C MET A 129 4.90 -15.25 -7.99
N PRO A 130 5.12 -15.72 -6.74
CA PRO A 130 4.62 -15.03 -5.55
C PRO A 130 5.13 -13.60 -5.41
N TYR A 131 6.40 -13.36 -5.75
CA TYR A 131 7.01 -12.03 -5.65
C TYR A 131 6.60 -11.09 -6.80
N ARG A 132 6.24 -11.65 -7.96
CA ARG A 132 5.59 -10.85 -9.02
C ARG A 132 4.25 -10.31 -8.55
N LEU A 133 3.45 -11.16 -7.90
CA LEU A 133 2.18 -10.77 -7.32
C LEU A 133 2.37 -9.75 -6.20
N LEU A 134 3.33 -9.97 -5.28
CA LEU A 134 3.65 -9.00 -4.24
C LEU A 134 3.99 -7.64 -4.83
N CYS A 135 4.80 -7.61 -5.89
CA CYS A 135 5.10 -6.37 -6.62
C CYS A 135 3.85 -5.70 -7.21
N ASP A 136 2.83 -6.46 -7.62
CA ASP A 136 1.56 -5.92 -8.11
C ASP A 136 0.68 -5.39 -6.98
N ILE A 137 0.58 -6.12 -5.86
CA ILE A 137 -0.14 -5.70 -4.65
C ILE A 137 0.45 -4.38 -4.14
N VAL A 138 1.76 -4.34 -3.93
CA VAL A 138 2.48 -3.13 -3.49
C VAL A 138 2.30 -1.99 -4.48
N ALA A 139 2.41 -2.25 -5.79
CA ALA A 139 2.23 -1.21 -6.79
C ALA A 139 0.82 -0.62 -6.80
N LYS A 140 -0.21 -1.44 -6.61
CA LYS A 140 -1.60 -0.98 -6.65
C LYS A 140 -2.08 -0.37 -5.35
N ALA A 141 -1.70 -0.94 -4.21
CA ALA A 141 -2.18 -0.49 -2.91
C ALA A 141 -1.35 0.64 -2.30
N ILE A 142 -0.07 0.77 -2.67
CA ILE A 142 0.89 1.65 -1.98
C ILE A 142 1.49 2.71 -2.93
N SER A 143 1.64 2.43 -4.23
CA SER A 143 2.26 3.39 -5.16
C SER A 143 1.23 4.30 -5.85
N VAL A 144 1.43 5.63 -5.74
CA VAL A 144 0.58 6.66 -6.38
C VAL A 144 0.87 6.80 -7.88
N LYS A 145 2.00 6.27 -8.35
CA LYS A 145 2.42 6.41 -9.75
C LYS A 145 1.85 5.27 -10.60
N ALA A 146 1.02 5.62 -11.57
CA ALA A 146 0.64 4.77 -12.70
C ALA A 146 1.88 4.52 -13.59
N GLY A 147 2.83 3.72 -13.11
CA GLY A 147 3.97 3.25 -13.89
C GLY A 147 3.65 1.94 -14.60
N SER A 148 4.53 1.52 -15.51
CA SER A 148 4.41 0.21 -16.18
C SER A 148 4.25 -0.92 -15.16
N PHE A 149 3.26 -1.79 -15.37
CA PHE A 149 3.04 -3.00 -14.57
C PHE A 149 4.23 -3.95 -14.64
N ASN A 150 4.95 -3.97 -15.77
CA ASN A 150 6.07 -4.89 -15.99
C ASN A 150 7.43 -4.37 -15.50
N ALA A 151 7.55 -3.08 -15.18
CA ALA A 151 8.79 -2.49 -14.70
C ALA A 151 8.90 -2.61 -13.18
N ILE A 152 10.04 -3.11 -12.71
CA ILE A 152 10.47 -3.02 -11.31
C ILE A 152 11.08 -1.63 -11.15
N THR A 153 10.48 -0.77 -10.34
CA THR A 153 11.13 0.50 -9.96
C THR A 153 11.88 0.26 -8.65
N VAL A 154 12.88 1.10 -8.36
CA VAL A 154 13.60 1.05 -7.07
C VAL A 154 12.61 1.13 -5.90
N GLU A 155 11.62 2.01 -5.98
CA GLU A 155 10.57 2.16 -4.97
C GLU A 155 9.76 0.88 -4.75
N LYS A 156 9.25 0.26 -5.84
CA LYS A 156 8.50 -1.01 -5.76
C LYS A 156 9.37 -2.13 -5.17
N PHE A 157 10.63 -2.19 -5.57
CA PHE A 157 11.56 -3.18 -5.08
C PHE A 157 11.85 -2.98 -3.59
N SER A 158 12.12 -1.76 -3.13
CA SER A 158 12.37 -1.48 -1.71
C SER A 158 11.17 -1.84 -0.83
N LEU A 159 9.94 -1.58 -1.29
CA LEU A 159 8.73 -1.99 -0.57
C LEU A 159 8.60 -3.51 -0.48
N MET A 160 8.89 -4.21 -1.57
CA MET A 160 8.93 -5.67 -1.58
C MET A 160 10.04 -6.19 -0.64
N THR A 161 11.24 -5.59 -0.67
CA THR A 161 12.34 -5.93 0.25
C THR A 161 11.91 -5.76 1.70
N ALA A 162 11.18 -4.71 2.04
CA ALA A 162 10.71 -4.51 3.40
C ALA A 162 9.85 -5.68 3.90
N VAL A 163 8.92 -6.14 3.04
CA VAL A 163 8.04 -7.28 3.35
C VAL A 163 8.83 -8.58 3.39
N VAL A 164 9.61 -8.85 2.35
CA VAL A 164 10.25 -10.15 2.12
C VAL A 164 11.45 -10.41 3.05
N CYS A 165 12.21 -9.36 3.37
CA CYS A 165 13.36 -9.44 4.28
C CYS A 165 13.00 -9.03 5.72
N GLY A 166 11.72 -8.75 6.01
CA GLY A 166 11.27 -8.36 7.35
C GLY A 166 11.91 -7.08 7.87
N VAL A 167 12.21 -6.12 6.98
CA VAL A 167 12.76 -4.83 7.41
C VAL A 167 11.66 -4.06 8.14
N LYS A 168 11.95 -3.68 9.39
CA LYS A 168 11.00 -2.95 10.23
C LYS A 168 10.74 -1.56 9.66
N MET A 169 9.52 -1.34 9.18
CA MET A 169 9.06 -0.08 8.62
C MET A 169 8.03 0.57 9.55
N ASN A 170 8.12 1.88 9.71
CA ASN A 170 7.02 2.69 10.21
C ASN A 170 5.99 2.87 9.09
N TRP A 171 5.16 1.85 8.87
CA TRP A 171 4.15 1.84 7.81
C TRP A 171 3.11 2.93 8.00
N ALA A 172 2.76 3.26 9.24
CA ALA A 172 1.85 4.36 9.54
C ALA A 172 2.34 5.67 8.91
N LYS A 173 3.59 6.06 9.20
CA LYS A 173 4.15 7.32 8.71
C LYS A 173 4.43 7.30 7.22
N TYR A 174 4.94 6.19 6.69
CA TYR A 174 5.20 6.04 5.26
C TYR A 174 3.90 6.14 4.44
N LEU A 175 2.89 5.33 4.76
CA LEU A 175 1.60 5.30 4.03
C LEU A 175 0.82 6.60 4.22
N PHE A 176 0.78 7.15 5.43
CA PHE A 176 0.11 8.43 5.67
C PHE A 176 0.86 9.59 4.98
N GLY A 177 2.18 9.52 4.87
CA GLY A 177 2.99 10.42 4.04
C GLY A 177 2.58 10.41 2.57
N ILE A 178 2.31 9.22 2.03
CA ILE A 178 1.78 9.06 0.67
C ILE A 178 0.38 9.68 0.56
N LEU A 179 -0.53 9.37 1.48
CA LEU A 179 -1.88 9.92 1.53
C LEU A 179 -1.85 11.46 1.53
N LYS A 180 -1.00 12.07 2.36
CA LYS A 180 -0.81 13.53 2.39
C LYS A 180 -0.34 14.07 1.04
N LYS A 181 0.65 13.43 0.41
CA LYS A 181 1.19 13.87 -0.89
C LYS A 181 0.11 13.89 -1.98
N MET A 182 -0.84 12.94 -1.94
CA MET A 182 -1.97 12.90 -2.87
C MET A 182 -2.87 14.15 -2.79
N PHE A 183 -3.01 14.75 -1.62
CA PHE A 183 -3.85 15.95 -1.40
C PHE A 183 -3.04 17.25 -1.37
N ALA A 184 -1.71 17.18 -1.31
CA ALA A 184 -0.83 18.35 -1.38
C ALA A 184 -0.67 18.85 -2.82
N VAL A 185 -0.53 17.93 -3.77
CA VAL A 185 -0.47 18.27 -5.19
C VAL A 185 -1.91 18.24 -5.70
N LYS A 186 -2.50 19.39 -6.08
CA LYS A 186 -3.86 19.48 -6.67
C LYS A 186 -4.04 18.70 -7.99
N THR A 187 -3.08 17.87 -8.36
CA THR A 187 -3.17 16.93 -9.46
C THR A 187 -4.03 15.76 -9.02
N LYS A 188 -5.14 15.54 -9.73
CA LYS A 188 -6.12 14.45 -9.57
C LYS A 188 -5.51 13.04 -9.80
N GLN A 189 -4.38 12.70 -9.20
CA GLN A 189 -3.67 11.46 -9.48
C GLN A 189 -3.84 10.41 -8.37
N ALA A 190 -4.32 9.26 -8.84
CA ALA A 190 -4.44 7.96 -8.19
C ALA A 190 -5.22 7.91 -6.87
N LYS A 191 -6.46 7.45 -6.94
CA LYS A 191 -7.36 7.14 -5.81
C LYS A 191 -6.98 5.80 -5.14
N GLY A 192 -5.69 5.54 -4.94
CA GLY A 192 -5.16 4.26 -4.48
C GLY A 192 -5.62 3.84 -3.08
N PHE A 193 -6.07 4.79 -2.26
CA PHE A 193 -6.57 4.57 -0.90
C PHE A 193 -8.11 4.61 -0.80
N ALA A 194 -8.86 4.49 -1.91
CA ALA A 194 -10.31 4.66 -1.88
C ALA A 194 -11.01 3.70 -0.89
N ILE A 195 -10.60 2.44 -0.83
CA ILE A 195 -11.16 1.46 0.12
C ILE A 195 -10.85 1.87 1.57
N GLN A 196 -9.60 2.23 1.84
CA GLN A 196 -9.14 2.63 3.18
C GLN A 196 -9.82 3.92 3.66
N ILE A 197 -9.94 4.92 2.78
CA ILE A 197 -10.67 6.16 3.09
C ILE A 197 -12.15 5.84 3.34
N SER A 198 -12.76 4.94 2.57
CA SER A 198 -14.17 4.57 2.78
C SER A 198 -14.40 3.97 4.16
N LEU A 199 -13.51 3.07 4.61
CA LEU A 199 -13.58 2.53 5.96
C LEU A 199 -13.41 3.64 7.02
N LEU A 200 -12.43 4.53 6.85
CA LEU A 200 -12.23 5.66 7.76
C LEU A 200 -13.45 6.57 7.82
N LEU A 201 -14.12 6.81 6.68
CA LEU A 201 -15.35 7.57 6.66
C LEU A 201 -16.44 6.87 7.46
N ALA A 202 -16.59 5.56 7.34
CA ALA A 202 -17.57 4.79 8.09
C ALA A 202 -17.33 4.81 9.62
N THR A 203 -16.10 5.05 10.08
CA THR A 203 -15.78 5.10 11.52
C THR A 203 -15.81 6.50 12.12
N VAL A 204 -15.77 7.55 11.30
CA VAL A 204 -15.76 8.97 11.75
C VAL A 204 -17.03 9.74 11.42
N SER A 205 -17.96 9.15 10.67
CA SER A 205 -19.29 9.73 10.35
C SER A 205 -20.39 9.32 11.31
#